data_AF-A0A9P5PZH9-F1
#
_entry.id   AF-A0A9P5PZH9-F1
#
_cell.length_a   1.000
_cell.length_b   1.000
_cell.length_c   1.000
_cell.angle_alpha   90.00
_cell.angle_beta   90.00
_cell.angle_gamma   90.00
#
_symmetry.space_group_name_H-M   'P 1'
#
loop_
_entity.id
_entity.type
_entity.pdbx_description
1 polymer ?
#
loop_
_entity_poly.entity_id
_entity_poly.type
_entity_poly.pdbx_seq_one_letter_code
_entity_poly.pdbx_strand_id
1 'polypeptide(L)'
;MTPTEQEQIFDAAFNCYVNVIYVVVFTIASGIATLGILIAIRLLQVKTWREPKAMQLLCCIVIWLCLIGQTIIAPFVVLGQVTSTFENRIPTPIVALTLYIINNLETVLGSVTVLAGDLVICWRAWVLLPHDIFWRFVLAIIMICNIGLTIADLVFDIEVGNGIFRPVLDSVSVATSLVGPLQNNERSILGVSPPQAEKSLEIIALFSDTAQNVWLASAKHFI
;
A
#
# COMPACT_ATOMS: atom_id res chain seq x y z
N MET A 1 -21.39 36.12 -12.83
CA MET A 1 -20.90 35.05 -11.95
C MET A 1 -21.53 35.24 -10.59
N THR A 2 -22.30 34.26 -10.14
CA THR A 2 -22.94 34.29 -8.82
C THR A 2 -21.96 33.78 -7.75
N PRO A 3 -22.10 34.17 -6.47
CA PRO A 3 -21.23 33.68 -5.40
C PRO A 3 -21.24 32.14 -5.29
N THR A 4 -22.39 31.51 -5.57
CA THR A 4 -22.54 30.04 -5.62
C THR A 4 -21.74 29.39 -6.75
N GLU A 5 -21.70 30.00 -7.95
CA GLU A 5 -20.85 29.51 -9.05
C GLU A 5 -19.37 29.62 -8.70
N GLN A 6 -18.98 30.66 -7.98
CA GLN A 6 -17.59 30.86 -7.56
C GLN A 6 -17.14 29.81 -6.54
N GLU A 7 -17.99 29.48 -5.57
CA GLU A 7 -17.73 28.43 -4.59
C GLU A 7 -17.58 27.06 -5.28
N GLN A 8 -18.49 26.71 -6.20
CA GLN A 8 -18.41 25.45 -6.95
C GLN A 8 -17.12 25.32 -7.77
N ILE A 9 -16.69 26.40 -8.43
CA ILE A 9 -15.45 26.37 -9.21
C ILE A 9 -14.23 26.26 -8.28
N PHE A 10 -14.26 26.92 -7.12
CA PHE A 10 -13.19 26.81 -6.13
C PHE A 10 -13.07 25.37 -5.60
N ASP A 11 -14.18 24.76 -5.21
CA ASP A 11 -14.20 23.38 -4.72
C ASP A 11 -13.76 22.38 -5.79
N ALA A 12 -14.23 22.56 -7.03
CA ALA A 12 -13.81 21.74 -8.17
C ALA A 12 -12.30 21.86 -8.43
N ALA A 13 -11.77 23.07 -8.41
CA ALA A 13 -10.34 23.33 -8.60
C ALA A 13 -9.50 22.74 -7.47
N PHE A 14 -9.95 22.88 -6.22
CA PHE A 14 -9.27 22.33 -5.05
C PHE A 14 -9.25 20.80 -5.09
N ASN A 15 -10.38 20.15 -5.37
CA ASN A 15 -10.46 18.69 -5.50
C ASN A 15 -9.59 18.17 -6.65
N CYS A 16 -9.60 18.87 -7.80
CA CYS A 16 -8.72 18.54 -8.92
C CYS A 16 -7.24 18.62 -8.51
N TYR A 17 -6.83 19.68 -7.81
CA TYR A 17 -5.46 19.84 -7.31
C TYR A 17 -5.04 18.72 -6.36
N VAL A 18 -5.88 18.38 -5.38
CA VAL A 18 -5.62 17.29 -4.42
C VAL A 18 -5.51 15.95 -5.14
N ASN A 19 -6.42 15.66 -6.07
CA ASN A 19 -6.41 14.41 -6.84
C ASN A 19 -5.16 14.27 -7.73
N VAL A 20 -4.70 15.37 -8.35
CA VAL A 20 -3.46 15.36 -9.14
C VAL A 20 -2.25 15.05 -8.24
N ILE A 21 -2.15 15.67 -7.07
CA ILE A 21 -1.08 15.36 -6.11
C ILE A 21 -1.16 13.89 -5.68
N TYR A 22 -2.34 13.41 -5.35
CA TYR A 22 -2.56 12.02 -4.96
C TYR A 22 -2.06 11.05 -6.04
N VAL A 23 -2.45 11.25 -7.30
CA VAL A 23 -2.01 10.40 -8.43
C VAL A 23 -0.49 10.45 -8.60
N VAL A 24 0.14 11.62 -8.48
CA VAL A 24 1.60 11.76 -8.60
C VAL A 24 2.31 10.99 -7.48
N VAL A 25 1.91 11.20 -6.23
CA VAL A 25 2.49 10.51 -5.07
C VAL A 25 2.29 9.00 -5.19
N PHE A 26 1.08 8.58 -5.55
CA PHE A 26 0.74 7.18 -5.76
C PHE A 26 1.58 6.51 -6.85
N THR A 27 1.77 7.19 -7.98
CA THR A 27 2.60 6.70 -9.10
C THR A 27 4.07 6.56 -8.72
N ILE A 28 4.60 7.48 -7.92
CA ILE A 28 5.98 7.39 -7.42
C ILE A 28 6.10 6.19 -6.46
N ALA A 29 5.16 6.06 -5.51
CA ALA A 29 5.15 4.95 -4.55
C ALA A 29 5.04 3.58 -5.24
N SER A 30 4.15 3.44 -6.23
CA SER A 30 4.00 2.21 -7.01
C SER A 30 5.25 1.91 -7.86
N GLY A 31 5.92 2.94 -8.38
CA GLY A 31 7.20 2.81 -9.08
C GLY A 31 8.30 2.25 -8.17
N ILE A 32 8.43 2.79 -6.95
CA ILE A 32 9.38 2.29 -5.94
C ILE A 32 9.06 0.83 -5.56
N ALA A 33 7.78 0.52 -5.33
CA ALA A 33 7.34 -0.84 -5.01
C ALA A 33 7.65 -1.82 -6.14
N THR A 34 7.40 -1.42 -7.39
CA THR A 34 7.71 -2.22 -8.59
C THR A 34 9.21 -2.50 -8.71
N LEU A 35 10.06 -1.48 -8.50
CA LEU A 35 11.51 -1.66 -8.48
C LEU A 35 11.94 -2.64 -7.37
N GLY A 36 11.37 -2.52 -6.17
CA GLY A 36 11.62 -3.45 -5.07
C GLY A 36 11.25 -4.90 -5.41
N ILE A 37 10.10 -5.11 -6.07
CA ILE A 37 9.67 -6.43 -6.53
C ILE A 37 10.61 -6.99 -7.60
N LEU A 38 11.02 -6.17 -8.58
CA LEU A 38 11.95 -6.59 -9.62
C LEU A 38 13.31 -7.01 -9.04
N ILE A 39 13.84 -6.25 -8.08
CA ILE A 39 15.06 -6.60 -7.36
C ILE A 39 14.87 -7.93 -6.61
N ALA A 40 13.75 -8.11 -5.90
CA ALA A 40 13.44 -9.35 -5.21
C ALA A 40 13.37 -10.56 -6.15
N ILE A 41 12.74 -10.42 -7.33
CA ILE A 41 12.67 -11.46 -8.36
C ILE A 41 14.08 -11.82 -8.87
N ARG A 42 14.91 -10.81 -9.18
CA ARG A 42 16.29 -11.04 -9.65
C ARG A 42 17.12 -11.79 -8.60
N LEU A 43 17.00 -11.42 -7.33
CA LEU A 43 17.70 -12.11 -6.25
C LEU A 43 17.22 -13.55 -6.03
N LEU A 44 15.94 -13.83 -6.29
CA LEU A 44 15.40 -15.19 -6.24
C LEU A 44 15.97 -16.09 -7.34
N GLN A 45 16.24 -15.53 -8.53
CA GLN A 45 16.78 -16.27 -9.69
C GLN A 45 18.23 -16.74 -9.50
N VAL A 46 19.05 -16.02 -8.74
CA VAL A 46 20.49 -16.33 -8.61
C VAL A 46 20.77 -17.58 -7.75
N LYS A 47 19.84 -17.98 -6.88
CA LYS A 47 20.05 -19.06 -5.91
C LYS A 47 19.33 -20.33 -6.38
N THR A 48 19.94 -21.52 -6.21
CA THR A 48 19.36 -22.83 -6.59
C THR A 48 17.91 -23.02 -6.10
N TRP A 49 17.08 -23.59 -6.97
CA TRP A 49 15.63 -23.68 -6.80
C TRP A 49 15.27 -24.60 -5.62
N ARG A 50 14.46 -24.11 -4.68
CA ARG A 50 13.78 -24.91 -3.65
C ARG A 50 12.30 -24.50 -3.66
N GLU A 51 11.42 -25.46 -3.39
CA GLU A 51 9.96 -25.32 -3.33
C GLU A 51 9.42 -24.01 -2.69
N PRO A 52 9.98 -23.48 -1.57
CA PRO A 52 9.48 -22.24 -0.97
C PRO A 52 9.60 -20.99 -1.85
N LYS A 53 10.41 -21.02 -2.92
CA LYS A 53 10.58 -19.88 -3.84
C LYS A 53 9.44 -19.74 -4.83
N ALA A 54 8.76 -20.83 -5.18
CA ALA A 54 7.64 -20.79 -6.11
C ALA A 54 6.48 -19.96 -5.55
N MET A 55 6.18 -20.15 -4.25
CA MET A 55 5.15 -19.39 -3.55
C MET A 55 5.48 -17.90 -3.46
N GLN A 56 6.74 -17.56 -3.13
CA GLN A 56 7.17 -16.16 -3.07
C GLN A 56 7.12 -15.50 -4.45
N LEU A 57 7.54 -16.18 -5.51
CA LEU A 57 7.46 -15.67 -6.88
C LEU A 57 6.00 -15.42 -7.29
N LEU A 58 5.10 -16.37 -7.00
CA LEU A 58 3.68 -16.22 -7.28
C LEU A 58 3.10 -15.00 -6.58
N CYS A 59 3.43 -14.81 -5.29
CA CYS A 59 2.95 -13.66 -4.54
C CYS A 59 3.50 -12.32 -5.07
N CYS A 60 4.78 -12.28 -5.44
CA CYS A 60 5.38 -11.11 -6.11
C CYS A 60 4.68 -10.78 -7.43
N ILE A 61 4.33 -11.78 -8.24
CA ILE A 61 3.59 -11.58 -9.49
C ILE A 61 2.18 -11.02 -9.21
N VAL A 62 1.48 -11.57 -8.22
CA VAL A 62 0.14 -11.09 -7.84
C VAL A 62 0.19 -9.63 -7.37
N ILE A 63 1.13 -9.28 -6.48
CA ILE A 63 1.32 -7.89 -6.01
C ILE A 63 1.62 -6.98 -7.20
N TRP A 64 2.51 -7.39 -8.10
CA TRP A 64 2.87 -6.59 -9.27
C TRP A 64 1.69 -6.36 -10.21
N LEU A 65 0.86 -7.37 -10.47
CA LEU A 65 -0.36 -7.23 -11.27
C LEU A 65 -1.37 -6.29 -10.60
N CYS A 66 -1.52 -6.37 -9.28
CA CYS A 66 -2.43 -5.48 -8.55
C CYS A 66 -1.95 -4.02 -8.60
N LEU A 67 -0.64 -3.79 -8.41
CA LEU A 67 -0.05 -2.46 -8.53
C LEU A 67 -0.22 -1.88 -9.94
N ILE A 68 0.01 -2.68 -10.99
CA ILE A 68 -0.24 -2.24 -12.37
C ILE A 68 -1.72 -1.88 -12.56
N GLY A 69 -2.63 -2.74 -12.10
CA GLY A 69 -4.06 -2.49 -12.18
C GLY A 69 -4.45 -1.16 -11.53
N GLN A 70 -3.97 -0.89 -10.33
CA GLN A 70 -4.22 0.38 -9.63
C GLN A 70 -3.65 1.58 -10.38
N THR A 71 -2.41 1.50 -10.88
CA THR A 71 -1.81 2.61 -11.64
C THR A 71 -2.56 2.93 -12.92
N ILE A 72 -3.18 1.92 -13.54
CA ILE A 72 -4.01 2.11 -14.73
C ILE A 72 -5.36 2.72 -14.34
N ILE A 73 -5.99 2.25 -13.26
CA ILE A 73 -7.35 2.63 -12.84
C ILE A 73 -7.41 4.04 -12.21
N ALA A 74 -6.46 4.39 -11.34
CA ALA A 74 -6.43 5.67 -10.62
C ALA A 74 -6.66 6.92 -11.50
N PRO A 75 -6.00 7.09 -12.67
CA PRO A 75 -6.27 8.26 -13.53
C PRO A 75 -7.69 8.28 -14.11
N PHE A 76 -8.33 7.11 -14.35
CA PHE A 76 -9.71 7.07 -14.82
C PHE A 76 -10.70 7.50 -13.74
N VAL A 77 -10.43 7.16 -12.47
CA VAL A 77 -11.23 7.61 -11.32
C VAL A 77 -11.17 9.14 -11.20
N VAL A 78 -9.96 9.70 -11.20
CA VAL A 78 -9.76 11.15 -11.12
C VAL A 78 -10.40 11.86 -12.31
N LEU A 79 -10.20 11.35 -13.52
CA LEU A 79 -10.81 11.93 -14.72
C LEU A 79 -12.34 11.90 -14.64
N GLY A 80 -12.92 10.79 -14.16
CA GLY A 80 -14.36 10.65 -13.96
C GLY A 80 -14.96 11.62 -12.94
N GLN A 81 -14.25 11.85 -11.83
CA GLN A 81 -14.65 12.85 -10.82
C GLN A 81 -14.58 14.27 -11.38
N VAL A 82 -13.53 14.59 -12.14
CA VAL A 82 -13.38 15.90 -12.76
C VAL A 82 -14.46 16.14 -13.82
N THR A 83 -14.72 15.19 -14.71
CA THR A 83 -15.74 15.34 -15.77
C THR A 83 -17.14 15.49 -15.20
N SER A 84 -17.51 14.68 -14.19
CA SER A 84 -18.81 14.79 -13.51
C SER A 84 -19.02 16.13 -12.80
N THR A 85 -17.95 16.78 -12.34
CA THR A 85 -18.03 18.11 -11.70
C THR A 85 -18.28 19.22 -12.74
N PHE A 86 -17.63 19.15 -13.91
CA PHE A 86 -17.74 20.22 -14.92
C PHE A 86 -19.00 20.15 -15.77
N GLU A 87 -19.57 18.97 -15.99
CA GLU A 87 -20.67 18.85 -16.95
C GLU A 87 -21.99 19.42 -16.39
N ASN A 88 -22.11 19.65 -15.07
CA ASN A 88 -23.34 20.07 -14.37
C ASN A 88 -24.60 19.27 -14.78
N ARG A 89 -24.40 18.15 -15.49
CA ARG A 89 -25.39 17.20 -15.94
C ARG A 89 -25.38 16.10 -14.92
N ILE A 90 -26.59 15.76 -14.47
CA ILE A 90 -26.83 14.53 -13.73
C ILE A 90 -26.16 13.42 -14.55
N PRO A 91 -25.11 12.75 -14.01
CA PRO A 91 -24.44 11.70 -14.75
C PRO A 91 -25.50 10.70 -15.18
N THR A 92 -25.48 10.33 -16.46
CA THR A 92 -26.40 9.29 -16.93
C THR A 92 -26.22 8.07 -16.02
N PRO A 93 -27.30 7.29 -15.75
CA PRO A 93 -27.21 6.15 -14.84
C PRO A 93 -26.08 5.17 -15.22
N ILE A 94 -25.73 5.11 -16.50
CA ILE A 94 -24.62 4.32 -17.04
C ILE A 94 -23.25 4.85 -16.56
N VAL A 95 -23.03 6.17 -16.60
CA VAL A 95 -21.77 6.79 -16.15
C VAL A 95 -21.62 6.63 -14.64
N ALA A 96 -22.69 6.87 -13.88
CA ALA A 96 -22.68 6.70 -12.42
C ALA A 96 -22.35 5.24 -12.02
N LEU A 97 -22.97 4.26 -12.69
CA LEU A 97 -22.67 2.84 -12.47
C LEU A 97 -21.23 2.50 -12.84
N THR A 98 -20.71 3.07 -13.92
CA THR A 98 -19.33 2.82 -14.37
C THR A 98 -18.32 3.35 -13.35
N LEU A 99 -18.51 4.59 -12.87
CA LEU A 99 -17.66 5.17 -11.81
C LEU A 99 -17.74 4.36 -10.51
N TYR A 100 -18.94 3.90 -10.14
CA TYR A 100 -19.12 3.02 -8.99
C TYR A 100 -18.32 1.72 -9.14
N ILE A 101 -18.39 1.05 -10.30
CA ILE A 101 -17.63 -0.18 -10.54
C ILE A 101 -16.12 0.07 -10.49
N ILE A 102 -15.65 1.16 -11.13
CA ILE A 102 -14.23 1.49 -11.17
C ILE A 102 -13.70 1.80 -9.75
N ASN A 103 -14.43 2.58 -8.96
CA ASN A 103 -14.04 2.88 -7.57
C ASN A 103 -13.97 1.61 -6.72
N ASN A 104 -14.97 0.73 -6.82
CA ASN A 104 -14.95 -0.54 -6.10
C ASN A 104 -13.78 -1.42 -6.53
N LEU A 105 -13.46 -1.44 -7.84
CA LEU A 105 -12.32 -2.21 -8.35
C LEU A 105 -10.99 -1.66 -7.81
N GLU A 106 -10.83 -0.34 -7.72
CA GLU A 106 -9.65 0.28 -7.09
C GLU A 106 -9.50 -0.14 -5.62
N THR A 107 -10.57 -0.05 -4.83
CA THR A 107 -10.58 -0.45 -3.42
C THR A 107 -10.25 -1.94 -3.23
N VAL A 108 -10.83 -2.81 -4.06
CA VAL A 108 -10.57 -4.25 -4.03
C VAL A 108 -9.10 -4.54 -4.37
N LEU A 109 -8.55 -3.91 -5.41
CA LEU A 109 -7.13 -4.07 -5.75
C LEU A 109 -6.23 -3.57 -4.62
N GLY A 110 -6.60 -2.46 -3.96
CA GLY A 110 -5.98 -1.96 -2.73
C GLY A 110 -5.86 -3.04 -1.68
N SER A 111 -7.00 -3.59 -1.30
CA SER A 111 -7.14 -4.61 -0.27
C SER A 111 -6.35 -5.88 -0.61
N VAL A 112 -6.43 -6.35 -1.86
CA VAL A 112 -5.68 -7.54 -2.31
C VAL A 112 -4.16 -7.30 -2.25
N THR A 113 -3.70 -6.10 -2.58
CA THR A 113 -2.28 -5.75 -2.51
C THR A 113 -1.75 -5.80 -1.08
N VAL A 114 -2.50 -5.24 -0.13
CA VAL A 114 -2.17 -5.28 1.31
C VAL A 114 -2.17 -6.72 1.81
N LEU A 115 -3.22 -7.49 1.49
CA LEU A 115 -3.36 -8.88 1.89
C LEU A 115 -2.21 -9.76 1.37
N ALA A 116 -1.82 -9.56 0.12
CA ALA A 116 -0.70 -10.26 -0.48
C ALA A 116 0.62 -9.86 0.19
N GLY A 117 0.81 -8.58 0.52
CA GLY A 117 1.95 -8.10 1.29
C GLY A 117 2.09 -8.79 2.65
N ASP A 118 1.01 -8.85 3.42
CA ASP A 118 0.95 -9.54 4.71
C ASP A 118 1.25 -11.03 4.58
N LEU A 119 0.72 -11.68 3.53
CA LEU A 119 0.99 -13.09 3.24
C LEU A 119 2.47 -13.32 2.96
N VAL A 120 3.17 -12.42 2.25
CA VAL A 120 4.63 -12.50 2.06
C VAL A 120 5.35 -12.43 3.41
N ILE A 121 4.98 -11.49 4.28
CA ILE A 121 5.64 -11.30 5.57
C ILE A 121 5.44 -12.53 6.46
N CYS A 122 4.21 -13.03 6.56
CA CYS A 122 3.92 -14.25 7.31
C CYS A 122 4.62 -15.47 6.73
N TRP A 123 4.60 -15.64 5.40
CA TRP A 123 5.33 -16.73 4.74
C TRP A 123 6.81 -16.72 5.13
N ARG A 124 7.43 -15.52 5.14
CA ARG A 124 8.83 -15.38 5.54
C ARG A 124 9.05 -15.68 7.02
N ALA A 125 8.18 -15.20 7.90
CA ALA A 125 8.25 -15.52 9.33
C ALA A 125 8.10 -17.03 9.57
N TRP A 126 7.18 -17.68 8.86
CA TRP A 126 6.95 -19.11 8.91
C TRP A 126 8.17 -19.94 8.49
N VAL A 127 8.84 -19.53 7.40
CA VAL A 127 10.07 -20.18 6.92
C VAL A 127 11.25 -19.94 7.87
N LEU A 128 11.34 -18.77 8.50
CA LEU A 128 12.42 -18.39 9.41
C LEU A 128 12.32 -19.02 10.81
N LEU A 129 11.13 -19.44 11.24
CA LEU A 129 10.91 -20.12 12.52
C LEU A 129 10.63 -21.62 12.31
N PRO A 130 11.68 -22.44 12.06
CA PRO A 130 11.51 -23.87 11.83
C PRO A 130 11.14 -24.66 13.09
N HIS A 131 11.51 -24.20 14.29
CA HIS A 131 11.60 -25.09 15.45
C HIS A 131 10.41 -25.07 16.42
N ASP A 132 9.72 -23.93 16.58
CA ASP A 132 8.69 -23.77 17.60
C ASP A 132 7.27 -23.75 17.01
N ILE A 133 6.49 -24.80 17.30
CA ILE A 133 5.07 -24.91 16.90
C ILE A 133 4.23 -23.77 17.49
N PHE A 134 4.56 -23.31 18.69
CA PHE A 134 3.83 -22.23 19.36
C PHE A 134 3.84 -20.93 18.55
N TRP A 135 5.02 -20.53 18.06
CA TRP A 135 5.16 -19.30 17.26
C TRP A 135 4.43 -19.37 15.92
N ARG A 136 4.37 -20.55 15.31
CA ARG A 136 3.59 -20.78 14.09
C ARG A 136 2.10 -20.59 14.33
N PHE A 137 1.59 -21.07 15.47
CA PHE A 137 0.19 -20.90 15.83
C PHE A 137 -0.15 -19.42 16.08
N VAL A 138 0.73 -18.70 16.80
CA VAL A 138 0.58 -17.26 17.03
C VAL A 138 0.58 -16.47 15.71
N LEU A 139 1.52 -16.75 14.80
CA LEU A 139 1.56 -16.13 13.47
C LEU A 139 0.29 -16.40 12.66
N ALA A 140 -0.22 -17.62 12.70
CA ALA A 140 -1.46 -17.97 12.01
C ALA A 140 -2.67 -17.19 12.56
N ILE A 141 -2.77 -17.04 13.89
CA ILE A 141 -3.83 -16.23 14.52
C ILE A 141 -3.72 -14.77 14.08
N ILE A 142 -2.52 -14.18 14.15
CA ILE A 142 -2.29 -12.79 13.75
C ILE A 142 -2.71 -12.57 12.30
N MET A 143 -2.38 -13.50 11.40
CA MET A 143 -2.80 -13.43 9.99
C MET A 143 -4.31 -13.52 9.81
N ILE A 144 -4.98 -14.43 10.52
CA ILE A 144 -6.44 -14.54 10.47
C ILE A 144 -7.08 -13.24 10.97
N CYS A 145 -6.54 -12.64 12.03
CA CYS A 145 -6.99 -11.35 12.53
C CYS A 145 -6.77 -10.23 11.49
N ASN A 146 -5.59 -10.14 10.86
CA ASN A 146 -5.33 -9.14 9.82
C ASN A 146 -6.26 -9.28 8.63
N ILE A 147 -6.46 -10.49 8.12
CA ILE A 147 -7.41 -10.76 7.02
C ILE A 147 -8.83 -10.34 7.44
N GLY A 148 -9.23 -10.67 8.67
CA GLY A 148 -10.52 -10.29 9.22
C GLY A 148 -10.70 -8.77 9.31
N LEU A 149 -9.67 -8.04 9.73
CA LEU A 149 -9.67 -6.58 9.78
C LEU A 149 -9.77 -5.97 8.38
N THR A 150 -9.00 -6.46 7.40
CA THR A 150 -9.09 -5.98 6.01
C THR A 150 -10.47 -6.21 5.41
N ILE A 151 -11.11 -7.36 5.70
CA ILE A 151 -12.48 -7.64 5.24
C ILE A 151 -13.48 -6.73 5.96
N ALA A 152 -13.33 -6.52 7.26
CA ALA A 152 -14.20 -5.63 8.03
C ALA A 152 -14.12 -4.19 7.52
N ASP A 153 -12.91 -3.69 7.24
CA ASP A 153 -12.68 -2.37 6.65
C ASP A 153 -13.32 -2.27 5.26
N LEU A 154 -13.17 -3.30 4.41
CA LEU A 154 -13.80 -3.33 3.08
C LEU A 154 -15.34 -3.26 3.17
N VAL A 155 -15.94 -4.01 4.09
CA VAL A 155 -17.40 -4.01 4.30
C VAL A 155 -17.86 -2.65 4.83
N PHE A 156 -17.10 -2.08 5.77
CA PHE A 156 -17.41 -0.77 6.35
C PHE A 156 -17.30 0.36 5.32
N ASP A 157 -16.31 0.32 4.43
CA ASP A 157 -16.15 1.30 3.35
C ASP A 157 -17.32 1.25 2.35
N ILE A 158 -17.84 0.06 2.03
CA ILE A 158 -19.02 -0.10 1.17
C ILE A 158 -20.28 0.48 1.83
N GLU A 159 -20.41 0.34 3.15
CA GLU A 159 -21.62 0.75 3.88
C GLU A 159 -21.63 2.24 4.25
N VAL A 160 -20.46 2.84 4.52
CA VAL A 160 -20.35 4.22 5.03
C VAL A 160 -19.95 5.24 3.95
N GLY A 161 -19.42 4.82 2.79
CA GLY A 161 -19.29 5.67 1.61
C GLY A 161 -18.39 6.92 1.75
N ASN A 162 -17.57 7.00 2.80
CA ASN A 162 -16.71 8.16 3.11
C ASN A 162 -15.24 7.72 3.25
N GLY A 163 -14.61 7.34 2.13
CA GLY A 163 -13.20 6.96 2.06
C GLY A 163 -12.35 8.03 1.40
N ILE A 164 -11.52 8.75 2.18
CA ILE A 164 -10.46 9.61 1.60
C ILE A 164 -9.07 9.36 2.21
N PHE A 165 -8.91 8.70 3.36
CA PHE A 165 -7.59 8.63 4.03
C PHE A 165 -7.30 7.32 4.78
N ARG A 166 -7.03 6.21 4.07
CA ARG A 166 -6.49 5.00 4.74
C ARG A 166 -5.36 4.22 4.02
N PRO A 167 -5.29 4.06 2.68
CA PRO A 167 -4.35 3.08 2.10
C PRO A 167 -2.87 3.52 2.01
N VAL A 168 -2.54 4.78 2.30
CA VAL A 168 -1.17 5.31 2.12
C VAL A 168 -0.21 4.90 3.26
N LEU A 169 -0.70 4.69 4.48
CA LEU A 169 0.15 4.33 5.62
C LEU A 169 0.60 2.86 5.60
N ASP A 170 -0.27 1.95 5.16
CA ASP A 170 0.07 0.52 5.08
C ASP A 170 1.02 0.22 3.91
N SER A 171 0.91 0.95 2.81
CA SER A 171 1.80 0.77 1.65
C SER A 171 3.25 1.20 1.93
N VAL A 172 3.48 2.18 2.81
CA VAL A 172 4.83 2.55 3.28
C VAL A 172 5.43 1.48 4.22
N SER A 173 4.60 0.83 5.04
CA SER A 173 5.01 -0.29 5.90
C SER A 173 5.46 -1.50 5.07
N VAL A 174 4.75 -1.81 3.98
CA VAL A 174 5.11 -2.90 3.05
C VAL A 174 6.43 -2.59 2.33
N ALA A 175 6.64 -1.35 1.86
CA ALA A 175 7.87 -0.96 1.17
C ALA A 175 9.10 -1.04 2.10
N THR A 176 8.96 -0.66 3.37
CA THR A 176 10.05 -0.69 4.36
C THR A 176 10.38 -2.13 4.82
N SER A 177 9.37 -3.00 4.95
CA SER A 177 9.53 -4.43 5.23
C SER A 177 10.33 -5.19 4.15
N LEU A 178 10.18 -4.81 2.88
CA LEU A 178 10.87 -5.46 1.76
C LEU A 178 12.38 -5.13 1.72
N VAL A 179 12.78 -3.95 2.21
CA VAL A 179 14.17 -3.45 2.17
C VAL A 179 15.03 -3.97 3.33
N GLY A 180 14.46 -4.10 4.54
CA GLY A 180 15.20 -4.53 5.74
C GLY A 180 16.04 -5.83 5.61
N PRO A 181 15.55 -6.90 4.98
CA PRO A 181 16.32 -8.14 4.87
C PRO A 181 17.40 -8.15 3.78
N LEU A 182 17.47 -7.14 2.91
CA LEU A 182 18.59 -6.98 1.98
C LEU A 182 19.87 -6.57 2.72
N GLN A 183 19.72 -5.74 3.74
CA GLN A 183 20.83 -5.14 4.47
C GLN A 183 21.56 -6.13 5.38
N ASN A 184 20.86 -7.13 5.92
CA ASN A 184 21.46 -8.17 6.76
C ASN A 184 22.22 -9.23 5.95
N ASN A 185 21.93 -9.40 4.66
CA ASN A 185 22.60 -10.41 3.84
C ASN A 185 23.94 -9.89 3.27
N GLU A 186 24.05 -8.59 2.95
CA GLU A 186 25.31 -7.95 2.52
C GLU A 186 26.36 -7.84 3.65
N ARG A 187 25.92 -7.63 4.90
CA ARG A 187 26.81 -7.59 6.07
C ARG A 187 27.56 -8.90 6.31
N SER A 188 27.03 -10.05 5.87
CA SER A 188 27.70 -11.34 5.99
C SER A 188 28.82 -11.57 4.97
N ILE A 189 28.82 -10.80 3.87
CA ILE A 189 29.72 -11.02 2.73
C ILE A 189 30.92 -10.06 2.76
N LEU A 190 30.79 -8.89 3.39
CA LEU A 190 31.77 -7.81 3.25
C LEU A 190 32.78 -7.64 4.39
N GLY A 191 32.63 -8.29 5.55
CA GLY A 191 33.65 -8.22 6.63
C GLY A 191 34.04 -6.79 7.04
N VAL A 192 33.13 -5.83 6.94
CA VAL A 192 33.40 -4.40 7.17
C VAL A 192 33.29 -4.08 8.67
N SER A 193 34.38 -3.49 9.19
CA SER A 193 34.55 -2.96 10.55
C SER A 193 33.55 -1.83 10.88
N PRO A 194 33.19 -1.57 12.17
CA PRO A 194 31.89 -1.00 12.53
C PRO A 194 31.82 0.52 12.89
N PRO A 195 32.47 1.50 12.24
CA PRO A 195 32.18 2.91 12.55
C PRO A 195 31.06 3.55 11.70
N GLN A 196 30.49 2.84 10.71
CA GLN A 196 29.52 3.43 9.77
C GLN A 196 28.08 2.88 9.90
N ALA A 197 27.88 1.78 10.64
CA ALA A 197 26.56 1.19 10.88
C ALA A 197 25.74 1.96 11.94
N GLU A 198 26.39 2.75 12.79
CA GLU A 198 25.74 3.51 13.88
C GLU A 198 24.92 4.68 13.33
N LYS A 199 25.43 5.36 12.29
CA LYS A 199 24.71 6.47 11.62
C LYS A 199 23.48 6.01 10.83
N SER A 200 23.48 4.77 10.30
CA SER A 200 22.30 4.22 9.62
C SER A 200 21.19 3.82 10.59
N LEU A 201 21.55 3.41 11.81
CA LEU A 201 20.60 3.09 12.87
C LEU A 201 19.96 4.35 13.48
N GLU A 202 20.70 5.45 13.58
CA GLU A 202 20.12 6.75 14.00
C GLU A 202 19.06 7.26 13.01
N ILE A 203 19.27 7.13 11.70
CA ILE A 203 18.29 7.58 10.70
C ILE A 203 17.00 6.74 10.73
N ILE A 204 17.10 5.43 10.99
CA ILE A 204 15.94 4.54 11.10
C ILE A 204 15.17 4.79 12.41
N ALA A 205 15.88 5.03 13.52
CA ALA A 205 15.26 5.43 14.78
C ALA A 205 14.51 6.77 14.66
N LEU A 206 15.09 7.74 13.93
CA LEU A 206 14.43 9.02 13.66
C LEU A 206 13.12 8.87 12.87
N PHE A 207 13.08 7.97 11.88
CA PHE A 207 11.86 7.70 11.12
C PHE A 207 10.80 6.95 11.93
N SER A 208 11.21 6.01 12.79
CA SER A 208 10.30 5.29 13.69
C SER A 208 9.66 6.23 14.72
N ASP A 209 10.46 7.10 15.34
CA ASP A 209 9.94 8.10 16.30
C ASP A 209 9.02 9.12 15.61
N THR A 210 9.33 9.51 14.37
CA THR A 210 8.47 10.44 13.63
C THR A 210 7.12 9.79 13.30
N ALA A 211 7.10 8.52 12.89
CA ALA A 211 5.86 7.79 12.62
C ALA A 211 5.03 7.59 13.90
N GLN A 212 5.68 7.28 15.02
CA GLN A 212 5.00 7.09 16.32
C GLN A 212 4.45 8.39 16.89
N ASN A 213 5.15 9.51 16.69
CA ASN A 213 4.68 10.83 17.09
C ASN A 213 3.51 11.34 16.23
N VAL A 214 3.50 11.03 14.93
CA VAL A 214 2.35 11.31 14.05
C VAL A 214 1.13 10.48 14.47
N TRP A 215 1.33 9.22 14.86
CA TRP A 215 0.25 8.36 15.37
C TRP A 215 -0.33 8.87 16.69
N LEU A 216 0.52 9.26 17.64
CA LEU A 216 0.10 9.87 18.92
C LEU A 216 -0.55 11.24 18.75
N ALA A 217 -0.15 12.03 17.74
CA ALA A 217 -0.77 13.31 17.42
C ALA A 217 -2.18 13.13 16.82
N SER A 218 -2.36 12.14 15.95
CA SER A 218 -3.68 11.80 15.40
C SER A 218 -4.62 11.22 16.46
N ALA A 219 -4.12 10.40 17.39
CA ALA A 219 -4.93 9.84 18.48
C ALA A 219 -5.45 10.90 19.46
N LYS A 220 -4.73 12.03 19.62
CA LYS A 220 -5.14 13.15 20.49
C LYS A 220 -6.23 14.04 19.89
N HIS A 221 -6.51 13.94 18.60
CA HIS A 221 -7.60 14.69 17.96
C HIS A 221 -8.91 13.89 17.88
N PHE A 222 -8.92 12.63 18.32
CA PHE A 222 -10.07 11.73 18.30
C PHE A 222 -10.64 11.40 19.69
N ILE A 223 -10.16 12.08 20.75
CA ILE A 223 -10.72 12.08 22.12
C ILE A 223 -11.11 13.53 22.45
#